data_AF-A0A521HA51-F1
#
_entry.id   AF-A0A521HA51-F1
#
_cell.length_a   1.000
_cell.length_b   1.000
_cell.length_c   1.000
_cell.angle_alpha   90.00
_cell.angle_beta   90.00
_cell.angle_gamma   90.00
#
_symmetry.space_group_name_H-M   'P 1'
#
loop_
_entity.id
_entity.type
_entity.pdbx_description
1 polymer ?
#
loop_
_entity_poly.entity_id
_entity_poly.type
_entity_poly.pdbx_seq_one_letter_code
_entity_poly.pdbx_strand_id
1 'polypeptide(L)'
;MVKIRQKRPRLTPVSKDPYVRRNEAEMTKIIGEIKTGILTIRGACFKYGLCRNTLKLWITRASVRNLESVMSKKSIKHMQQDLDSKALQRKIHELTRALEHAKLKINSLETLIKVSEDDLQIKIRKKPGTKQSKE
;
A
#
# COMPACT_ATOMS: atom_id res chain seq x y z
N MET A 1 -49.27 -39.04 5.63
CA MET A 1 -49.33 -37.82 6.47
C MET A 1 -47.90 -37.39 6.83
N VAL A 2 -47.37 -36.34 6.20
CA VAL A 2 -46.06 -35.77 6.56
C VAL A 2 -46.27 -34.81 7.73
N LYS A 3 -45.77 -35.17 8.92
CA LYS A 3 -45.81 -34.29 10.10
C LYS A 3 -44.87 -33.10 9.89
N ILE A 4 -45.44 -31.92 9.63
CA ILE A 4 -44.67 -30.67 9.61
C ILE A 4 -44.17 -30.41 11.05
N ARG A 5 -42.85 -30.50 11.26
CA ARG A 5 -42.20 -30.11 12.52
C ARG A 5 -42.46 -28.63 12.77
N GLN A 6 -43.27 -28.31 13.78
CA GLN A 6 -43.45 -26.94 14.23
C GLN A 6 -42.11 -26.38 14.73
N LYS A 7 -41.64 -25.28 14.14
CA LYS A 7 -40.41 -24.60 14.54
C LYS A 7 -40.69 -23.86 15.86
N ARG A 8 -40.02 -24.27 16.95
CA ARG A 8 -40.08 -23.56 18.24
C ARG A 8 -39.61 -22.10 18.07
N PRO A 9 -40.24 -21.12 18.75
CA PRO A 9 -39.83 -19.72 18.67
C PRO A 9 -38.39 -19.57 19.18
N ARG A 10 -37.54 -18.89 18.40
CA ARG A 10 -36.14 -18.66 18.78
C ARG A 10 -36.11 -17.57 19.84
N LEU A 11 -35.86 -17.94 21.10
CA LEU A 11 -35.62 -16.98 22.18
C LEU A 11 -34.46 -16.05 21.80
N THR A 12 -34.75 -14.75 21.73
CA THR A 12 -33.73 -13.72 21.56
C THR A 12 -33.11 -13.41 22.91
N PRO A 13 -31.78 -13.37 23.01
CA PRO A 13 -31.11 -12.98 24.24
C PRO A 13 -31.51 -11.54 24.59
N VAL A 14 -32.10 -11.37 25.77
CA VAL A 14 -32.45 -10.06 26.35
C VAL A 14 -31.22 -9.50 27.06
N SER A 15 -31.11 -8.17 27.10
CA SER A 15 -30.04 -7.52 27.85
C SER A 15 -30.23 -7.77 29.34
N LYS A 16 -29.17 -8.21 30.04
CA LYS A 16 -29.22 -8.42 31.49
C LYS A 16 -29.35 -7.09 32.23
N ASP A 17 -28.57 -6.09 31.78
CA ASP A 17 -28.53 -4.75 32.37
C ASP A 17 -28.69 -3.68 31.26
N PRO A 18 -29.92 -3.33 30.87
CA PRO A 18 -30.17 -2.45 29.72
C PRO A 18 -29.76 -0.98 29.94
N TYR A 19 -29.71 -0.53 31.20
CA TYR A 19 -29.41 0.87 31.55
C TYR A 19 -27.93 1.16 31.79
N VAL A 20 -27.10 0.10 31.89
CA VAL A 20 -25.67 0.26 32.19
C VAL A 20 -24.91 0.58 30.92
N ARG A 21 -24.31 1.77 30.89
CA ARG A 21 -23.39 2.15 29.81
C ARG A 21 -22.06 1.41 29.98
N ARG A 22 -21.68 0.62 28.98
CA ARG A 22 -20.39 -0.10 29.00
C ARG A 22 -19.23 0.78 28.56
N ASN A 23 -18.03 0.36 28.95
CA ASN A 23 -16.79 1.01 28.56
C ASN A 23 -16.46 0.71 27.08
N GLU A 24 -15.86 1.65 26.38
CA GLU A 24 -15.49 1.52 24.96
C GLU A 24 -14.44 0.40 24.74
N ALA A 25 -13.53 0.23 25.70
CA ALA A 25 -12.54 -0.86 25.69
C ALA A 25 -13.21 -2.25 25.73
N GLU A 26 -14.29 -2.40 26.50
CA GLU A 26 -15.04 -3.64 26.56
C GLU A 26 -15.81 -3.89 25.26
N MET A 27 -16.45 -2.84 24.71
CA MET A 27 -17.17 -2.95 23.43
C MET A 27 -16.23 -3.38 22.30
N THR A 28 -15.05 -2.78 22.21
CA THR A 28 -14.06 -3.11 21.18
C THR A 28 -13.51 -4.53 21.33
N LYS A 29 -13.25 -4.99 22.58
CA LYS A 29 -12.86 -6.37 22.85
C LYS A 29 -13.92 -7.37 22.37
N ILE A 30 -15.19 -7.14 22.71
CA ILE A 30 -16.31 -8.01 22.31
C ILE A 30 -16.43 -8.05 20.77
N ILE A 31 -16.34 -6.88 20.11
CA ILE A 31 -16.37 -6.82 18.63
C ILE A 31 -15.17 -7.56 18.03
N GLY A 32 -13.98 -7.48 18.65
CA GLY A 32 -12.78 -8.20 18.25
C GLY A 32 -12.96 -9.72 18.33
N GLU A 33 -13.50 -10.25 19.43
CA GLU A 33 -13.82 -11.67 19.61
C GLU A 33 -14.82 -12.18 18.55
N ILE A 34 -15.74 -11.32 18.10
CA ILE A 34 -16.69 -11.66 17.02
C ILE A 34 -16.03 -11.62 15.65
N LYS A 35 -15.22 -10.61 15.36
CA LYS A 35 -14.51 -10.48 14.08
C LYS A 35 -13.49 -11.59 13.86
N THR A 36 -12.82 -12.02 14.93
CA THR A 36 -11.88 -13.16 14.91
C THR A 36 -12.59 -14.51 14.79
N GLY A 37 -13.91 -14.56 14.98
CA GLY A 37 -14.71 -15.78 14.86
C GLY A 37 -14.70 -16.66 16.11
N ILE A 38 -14.04 -16.24 17.20
CA ILE A 38 -14.00 -16.95 18.49
C ILE A 38 -15.41 -17.07 19.07
N LEU A 39 -16.22 -16.01 18.94
CA LEU A 39 -17.61 -16.00 19.37
C LEU A 39 -18.54 -15.64 18.22
N THR A 40 -19.64 -16.39 18.10
CA THR A 40 -20.77 -15.96 17.26
C THR A 40 -21.51 -14.80 17.94
N ILE A 41 -22.20 -13.96 17.16
CA ILE A 41 -23.02 -12.86 17.69
C ILE A 41 -23.97 -13.37 18.78
N ARG A 42 -24.57 -14.55 18.59
CA ARG A 42 -25.49 -15.15 19.57
C ARG A 42 -24.76 -15.62 20.82
N GLY A 43 -23.59 -16.24 20.69
CA GLY A 43 -22.75 -16.65 21.81
C GLY A 43 -22.27 -15.46 22.64
N ALA A 44 -21.85 -14.37 21.98
CA ALA A 44 -21.48 -13.13 22.63
C ALA A 44 -22.67 -12.51 23.38
N CYS A 45 -23.88 -12.53 22.80
CA CYS A 45 -25.08 -12.06 23.48
C CYS A 45 -25.38 -12.82 24.78
N PHE A 46 -25.23 -14.15 24.80
CA PHE A 46 -25.43 -14.92 26.04
C PHE A 46 -24.30 -14.74 27.05
N LYS A 47 -23.04 -14.77 26.60
CA LYS A 47 -21.86 -14.62 27.47
C LYS A 47 -21.84 -13.26 28.17
N TYR A 48 -22.15 -12.19 27.42
CA TYR A 48 -22.09 -10.81 27.92
C TYR A 48 -23.47 -10.23 28.26
N GLY A 49 -24.55 -11.02 28.21
CA GLY A 49 -25.91 -10.56 28.53
C GLY A 49 -26.36 -9.36 27.70
N LEU A 50 -26.11 -9.38 26.38
CA LEU A 50 -26.40 -8.29 25.45
C LEU A 50 -27.54 -8.64 24.50
N CYS A 51 -28.36 -7.66 24.16
CA CYS A 51 -29.31 -7.84 23.08
C CYS A 51 -28.58 -7.82 21.72
N ARG A 52 -29.14 -8.57 20.76
CA ARG A 52 -28.55 -8.70 19.42
C ARG A 52 -28.46 -7.36 18.67
N ASN A 53 -29.44 -6.48 18.89
CA ASN A 53 -29.52 -5.20 18.18
C ASN A 53 -28.41 -4.23 18.62
N THR A 54 -28.14 -4.16 19.93
CA THR A 54 -27.02 -3.38 20.48
C THR A 54 -25.70 -3.84 19.91
N LEU A 55 -25.47 -5.14 19.87
CA LEU A 55 -24.23 -5.70 19.34
C LEU A 55 -24.06 -5.45 17.83
N LYS A 56 -25.14 -5.56 17.05
CA LYS A 56 -25.13 -5.16 15.62
C LYS A 56 -24.82 -3.68 15.44
N LEU A 57 -25.42 -2.80 16.25
CA LEU A 57 -25.16 -1.36 16.21
C LEU A 57 -23.70 -1.03 16.53
N TRP A 58 -23.09 -1.72 17.48
CA TRP A 58 -21.68 -1.54 17.79
C TRP A 58 -20.78 -1.99 16.65
N ILE A 59 -21.10 -3.12 16.02
CA ILE A 59 -20.35 -3.62 14.85
C ILE A 59 -20.45 -2.63 13.69
N THR A 60 -21.65 -2.12 13.38
CA THR A 60 -21.82 -1.15 12.28
C THR A 60 -21.07 0.14 12.56
N ARG A 61 -21.17 0.71 13.77
CA ARG A 61 -20.41 1.91 14.17
C ARG A 61 -18.90 1.71 14.08
N ALA A 62 -18.39 0.58 14.57
CA ALA A 62 -16.98 0.25 14.49
C ALA A 62 -16.50 0.08 13.03
N SER A 63 -17.33 -0.49 12.16
CA SER A 63 -17.02 -0.62 10.73
C SER A 63 -17.00 0.74 10.02
N VAL A 64 -17.92 1.65 10.34
CA VAL A 64 -17.93 3.01 9.79
C VAL A 64 -16.69 3.79 10.22
N ARG A 65 -16.34 3.78 11.51
CA ARG A 65 -15.12 4.43 12.03
C ARG A 65 -13.84 3.88 11.38
N ASN A 66 -13.79 2.56 11.17
CA ASN A 66 -12.67 1.93 10.46
C ASN A 66 -12.61 2.39 9.00
N LEU A 67 -13.75 2.50 8.32
CA LEU A 67 -13.82 2.96 6.93
C LEU A 67 -13.32 4.40 6.80
N GLU A 68 -13.74 5.30 7.69
CA GLU A 68 -13.29 6.70 7.75
C GLU A 68 -11.77 6.80 7.96
N SER A 69 -11.21 6.00 8.88
CA SER A 69 -9.76 5.89 9.07
C SER A 69 -9.05 5.37 7.82
N VAL A 70 -9.60 4.38 7.12
CA VAL A 70 -9.01 3.84 5.89
C VAL A 70 -9.05 4.88 4.76
N MET A 71 -10.15 5.62 4.62
CA MET A 71 -10.29 6.69 3.63
C MET A 71 -9.30 7.83 3.89
N SER A 72 -9.15 8.26 5.14
CA SER A 72 -8.16 9.27 5.55
C SER A 72 -6.72 8.82 5.30
N LYS A 73 -6.39 7.54 5.58
CA LYS A 73 -5.06 6.99 5.26
C LYS A 73 -4.79 6.89 3.76
N LYS A 74 -5.82 6.64 2.94
CA LYS A 74 -5.70 6.58 1.49
C LYS A 74 -5.44 7.96 0.87
N SER A 75 -6.08 9.03 1.37
CA SER A 75 -5.85 10.38 0.85
C SER A 75 -4.43 10.88 1.12
N ILE A 76 -3.88 10.61 2.32
CA ILE A 76 -2.49 10.96 2.65
C ILE A 76 -1.49 10.24 1.74
N LYS A 77 -1.73 8.95 1.46
CA LYS A 77 -0.88 8.15 0.55
C LYS A 77 -0.89 8.67 -0.87
N HIS A 78 -2.04 9.09 -1.40
CA HIS A 78 -2.13 9.67 -2.74
C HIS A 78 -1.29 10.94 -2.86
N MET A 79 -1.36 11.83 -1.86
CA MET A 79 -0.58 13.06 -1.85
C MET A 79 0.94 12.80 -1.80
N GLN A 80 1.38 11.78 -1.07
CA GLN A 80 2.79 11.37 -1.04
C GLN A 80 3.24 10.75 -2.37
N GLN A 81 2.41 9.91 -2.99
CA GLN A 81 2.71 9.32 -4.31
C GLN A 81 2.86 10.38 -5.41
N ASP A 82 2.08 11.46 -5.37
CA ASP A 82 2.17 12.56 -6.34
C ASP A 82 3.48 13.36 -6.19
N LEU A 83 4.01 13.48 -4.96
CA LEU A 83 5.30 14.14 -4.71
C LEU A 83 6.47 13.25 -5.15
N ASP A 84 6.40 11.96 -4.82
CA ASP A 84 7.44 10.99 -5.17
C ASP A 84 7.54 10.79 -6.69
N SER A 85 6.40 10.72 -7.39
CA SER A 85 6.37 10.60 -8.86
C SER A 85 7.00 11.81 -9.55
N LYS A 86 6.73 13.03 -9.09
CA LYS A 86 7.36 14.25 -9.60
C LYS A 86 8.87 14.27 -9.34
N ALA A 87 9.31 13.85 -8.16
CA ALA A 87 10.74 13.77 -7.84
C ALA A 87 11.46 12.74 -8.71
N LEU A 88 10.83 11.58 -8.97
CA LEU A 88 11.36 10.55 -9.86
C LEU A 88 11.46 11.06 -11.30
N GLN A 89 10.44 11.76 -11.81
CA GLN A 89 10.47 12.33 -13.16
C GLN A 89 11.62 13.33 -13.35
N ARG A 90 11.88 14.18 -12.35
CA ARG A 90 13.02 15.11 -12.38
C ARG A 90 14.35 14.37 -12.47
N LYS A 91 14.55 13.33 -11.66
CA LYS A 91 15.76 12.51 -11.71
C LYS A 91 15.94 11.83 -13.05
N ILE A 92 14.86 11.28 -13.63
CA ILE A 92 14.92 10.68 -14.97
C ILE A 92 15.39 11.72 -15.98
N HIS A 93 14.80 12.92 -15.97
CA HIS A 93 15.16 13.99 -16.90
C HIS A 93 16.62 14.43 -16.77
N GLU A 94 17.11 14.60 -15.55
CA GLU A 94 18.51 14.94 -15.29
C GLU A 94 19.47 13.86 -15.79
N LEU A 95 19.17 12.59 -15.49
CA LEU A 95 19.98 11.46 -15.91
C LEU A 95 19.98 11.28 -17.43
N THR A 96 18.83 11.44 -18.10
CA THR A 96 18.76 11.36 -19.56
C THR A 96 19.60 12.46 -20.21
N ARG A 97 19.54 13.67 -19.66
CA ARG A 97 20.34 14.80 -20.18
C ARG A 97 21.84 14.57 -19.98
N ALA A 98 22.26 14.07 -18.81
CA ALA A 98 23.65 13.72 -18.57
C ALA A 98 24.16 12.65 -19.55
N LEU A 99 23.32 11.65 -19.85
CA LEU A 99 23.61 10.59 -20.80
C LEU A 99 23.77 11.15 -22.23
N GLU A 100 22.87 12.03 -22.66
CA GLU A 100 22.95 12.71 -23.95
C GLU A 100 24.24 13.54 -24.08
N HIS A 101 24.60 14.31 -23.05
CA HIS A 101 25.85 15.06 -23.03
C HIS A 101 27.09 14.16 -23.11
N ALA A 102 27.10 13.03 -22.40
CA ALA A 102 28.19 12.07 -22.47
C ALA A 102 28.33 11.45 -23.87
N LYS A 103 27.21 11.05 -24.49
CA LYS A 103 27.19 10.55 -25.88
C LYS A 103 27.68 11.60 -26.87
N LEU A 104 27.23 12.84 -26.74
CA LEU A 104 27.67 13.95 -27.60
C LEU A 104 29.18 14.19 -27.46
N LYS A 105 29.71 14.16 -26.22
CA LYS A 105 31.14 14.27 -25.98
C LYS A 105 31.92 13.13 -26.64
N ILE A 106 31.50 11.88 -26.47
CA ILE A 106 32.14 10.73 -27.11
C ILE A 106 32.15 10.89 -28.63
N ASN A 107 30.99 11.19 -29.23
CA ASN A 107 30.88 11.37 -30.67
C ASN A 107 31.80 12.50 -31.16
N SER A 108 31.84 13.63 -30.46
CA SER A 108 32.71 14.76 -30.84
C SER A 108 34.20 14.39 -30.79
N LEU A 109 34.63 13.62 -29.79
CA LEU A 109 36.01 13.15 -29.66
C LEU A 109 36.35 12.16 -30.78
N GLU A 110 35.45 11.24 -31.10
CA GLU A 110 35.63 10.31 -32.21
C GLU A 110 35.71 11.02 -33.55
N THR A 111 34.87 12.03 -33.80
CA THR A 111 34.93 12.83 -35.02
C THR A 111 36.21 13.63 -35.11
N LEU A 112 36.66 14.24 -34.00
CA LEU A 112 37.91 14.99 -33.95
C LEU A 112 39.11 14.10 -34.27
N ILE A 113 39.13 12.87 -33.73
CA ILE A 113 40.17 11.89 -34.02
C ILE A 113 40.19 11.55 -35.51
N LYS A 114 39.02 11.26 -36.11
CA LYS A 114 38.92 10.95 -37.56
C LYS A 114 39.45 12.08 -38.42
N VAL A 115 38.97 13.31 -38.21
CA VAL A 115 39.42 14.50 -38.96
C VAL A 115 40.93 14.72 -38.80
N SER A 116 41.47 14.52 -37.60
CA SER A 116 42.90 14.67 -37.34
C SER A 116 43.74 13.62 -38.08
N GLU A 117 43.26 12.39 -38.16
CA GLU A 117 43.95 11.28 -38.84
C GLU A 117 43.85 11.41 -40.37
N ASP A 118 42.67 11.75 -40.89
CA ASP A 118 42.38 11.79 -42.32
C ASP A 118 42.92 13.09 -42.98
N ASP A 119 42.57 14.25 -42.43
CA ASP A 119 42.87 15.55 -43.07
C ASP A 119 44.22 16.11 -42.64
N LEU A 120 44.53 16.01 -41.34
CA LEU A 120 45.77 16.56 -40.76
C LEU A 120 46.92 15.56 -40.74
N GLN A 121 46.67 14.28 -41.05
CA GLN A 121 47.65 13.18 -41.05
C GLN A 121 48.37 12.99 -39.69
N ILE A 122 47.73 13.43 -38.60
CA ILE A 122 48.21 13.27 -37.23
C ILE A 122 47.68 11.94 -36.68
N LYS A 123 48.56 10.95 -36.49
CA LYS A 123 48.17 9.63 -35.98
C LYS A 123 47.94 9.67 -34.47
N ILE A 124 46.67 9.59 -34.06
CA ILE A 124 46.26 9.63 -32.65
C ILE A 124 46.02 8.21 -32.12
N ARG A 125 45.35 7.34 -32.88
CA ARG A 125 45.08 5.96 -32.48
C ARG A 125 46.32 5.08 -32.60
N LYS A 126 46.48 4.14 -31.66
CA LYS A 126 47.51 3.10 -31.74
C LYS A 126 47.18 2.14 -32.89
N LYS A 127 48.21 1.61 -33.54
CA LYS A 127 48.05 0.54 -34.52
C LYS A 127 47.62 -0.77 -33.82
N PRO A 128 46.71 -1.55 -34.42
CA PRO A 128 46.34 -2.85 -33.88
C PRO A 128 47.58 -3.74 -33.73
N GLY A 129 47.68 -4.46 -32.60
CA GLY A 129 48.80 -5.35 -32.29
C GLY A 129 50.01 -4.71 -31.58
N THR A 130 49.99 -3.41 -31.32
CA THR A 130 51.07 -2.75 -30.56
C THR A 130 50.94 -3.06 -29.07
N LYS A 131 52.00 -3.53 -28.41
CA LYS A 131 52.00 -3.78 -26.95
C LYS A 131 51.71 -2.47 -26.19
N GLN A 132 50.84 -2.55 -25.17
CA GLN A 132 50.58 -1.43 -24.27
C GLN A 132 51.88 -1.07 -23.53
N SER A 133 52.23 0.22 -23.53
CA SER A 133 53.35 0.72 -22.74
C SER A 133 53.07 0.46 -21.26
N LYS A 134 54.06 -0.07 -20.54
CA LYS A 134 53.98 -0.14 -19.09
C LYS A 134 54.14 1.29 -18.54
N GLU A 135 53.34 1.63 -17.52
CA GLU A 135 53.47 2.88 -16.77
C GLU A 135 54.82 2.98 -16.05
#